data_AF-A0A2T2NZP4-F1
#
_entry.id   AF-A0A2T2NZP4-F1
#
_cell.length_a   1.000
_cell.length_b   1.000
_cell.length_c   1.000
_cell.angle_alpha   90.00
_cell.angle_beta   90.00
_cell.angle_gamma   90.00
#
_symmetry.space_group_name_H-M   'P 1'
#
loop_
_entity.id
_entity.type
_entity.pdbx_description
1 polymer ?
#
loop_
_entity_poly.entity_id
_entity_poly.type
_entity_poly.pdbx_seq_one_letter_code
_entity_poly.pdbx_strand_id
1 'polypeptide(L)'
;MLYMVVERFRNGDAGAVYARLDSVGRLAPEGLTYVSSWVSEDLTRCYQLMRTDERGLLDRWVSEWKDLVDFEIVAVVGLVEASQKVRRRGAAAAAAAAEAEA
;
A
#
# COMPACT_ATOMS: atom_id res chain seq x y z
N MET A 1 4.24 8.56 4.03
CA MET A 1 4.42 7.10 4.29
C MET A 1 4.27 6.31 2.98
N LEU A 2 4.80 5.08 2.90
CA LEU A 2 4.68 4.20 1.72
C LEU A 2 3.73 3.03 2.00
N TYR A 3 2.91 2.68 1.02
CA TYR A 3 1.94 1.59 1.11
C TYR A 3 2.06 0.67 -0.09
N MET A 4 2.06 -0.64 0.17
CA MET A 4 1.77 -1.66 -0.83
C MET A 4 0.26 -1.81 -0.91
N VAL A 5 -0.28 -1.72 -2.12
CA VAL A 5 -1.68 -1.97 -2.42
C VAL A 5 -1.73 -3.18 -3.34
N VAL A 6 -2.41 -4.23 -2.90
CA VAL A 6 -2.70 -5.41 -3.71
C VAL A 6 -4.18 -5.36 -4.07
N GLU A 7 -4.43 -5.30 -5.36
CA GLU A 7 -5.75 -5.22 -5.96
C GLU A 7 -6.11 -6.56 -6.57
N ARG A 8 -7.35 -7.00 -6.37
CA ARG A 8 -7.97 -8.10 -7.11
C ARG A 8 -9.16 -7.52 -7.86
N PHE A 9 -9.17 -7.65 -9.18
CA PHE A 9 -10.28 -7.19 -10.00
C PHE A 9 -11.45 -8.15 -9.81
N ARG A 10 -12.61 -7.61 -9.43
CA ARG A 10 -13.81 -8.40 -9.21
C ARG A 10 -14.19 -9.10 -10.52
N ASN A 11 -14.61 -10.35 -10.42
CA ASN A 11 -14.95 -11.20 -11.56
C ASN A 11 -13.82 -11.39 -12.60
N GLY A 12 -12.58 -11.01 -12.28
CA GLY A 12 -11.47 -11.01 -13.25
C GLY A 12 -11.63 -9.96 -14.35
N ASP A 13 -12.49 -8.95 -14.15
CA ASP A 13 -12.81 -7.95 -15.17
C ASP A 13 -11.86 -6.75 -15.10
N ALA A 14 -10.67 -6.90 -15.69
CA ALA A 14 -9.78 -5.76 -15.91
C ALA A 14 -10.39 -4.72 -16.84
N GLY A 15 -11.23 -5.13 -17.79
CA GLY A 15 -11.82 -4.23 -18.79
C GLY A 15 -12.59 -3.09 -18.16
N ALA A 16 -13.45 -3.39 -17.17
CA ALA A 16 -14.19 -2.37 -16.42
C ALA A 16 -13.27 -1.39 -15.66
N VAL A 17 -12.17 -1.90 -15.08
CA VAL A 17 -11.19 -1.08 -14.35
C VAL A 17 -10.48 -0.11 -15.30
N TYR A 18 -9.96 -0.61 -16.42
CA TYR A 18 -9.25 0.20 -17.41
C TYR A 18 -10.17 1.20 -18.11
N ALA A 19 -11.42 0.82 -18.43
CA ALA A 19 -12.39 1.75 -18.99
C ALA A 19 -12.67 2.95 -18.06
N ARG A 20 -12.81 2.70 -16.75
CA ARG A 20 -12.95 3.79 -15.77
C ARG A 20 -11.68 4.63 -15.70
N LEU A 21 -10.51 3.98 -15.63
CA LEU A 21 -9.22 4.66 -15.57
C LEU A 21 -9.01 5.60 -16.77
N ASP A 22 -9.35 5.17 -17.97
CA ASP A 22 -9.24 5.98 -19.19
C ASP A 22 -10.22 7.16 -19.17
N SER A 23 -11.39 7.00 -18.56
CA SER A 23 -12.44 8.02 -18.54
C SER A 23 -12.22 9.13 -17.49
N VAL A 24 -11.77 8.77 -16.29
CA VAL A 24 -11.70 9.68 -15.13
C VAL A 24 -10.33 9.70 -14.45
N GLY A 25 -9.35 8.99 -15.01
CA GLY A 25 -8.03 8.86 -14.42
C GLY A 25 -8.06 8.03 -13.14
N ARG A 26 -7.03 8.20 -12.31
CA ARG A 26 -6.82 7.38 -11.10
C ARG A 26 -7.80 7.70 -9.96
N LEU A 27 -8.46 8.86 -10.01
CA LEU A 27 -9.24 9.41 -8.90
C LEU A 27 -8.44 9.51 -7.58
N ALA A 28 -7.11 9.58 -7.67
CA ALA A 28 -6.25 9.77 -6.50
C ALA A 28 -6.43 11.20 -5.99
N PRO A 29 -6.89 11.41 -4.75
CA PRO A 29 -7.01 12.74 -4.17
C PRO A 29 -5.64 13.44 -4.07
N GLU A 30 -5.64 14.76 -4.00
CA GLU A 30 -4.43 15.53 -3.68
C GLU A 30 -3.80 15.01 -2.37
N GLY A 31 -2.48 14.83 -2.37
CA GLY A 31 -1.74 14.22 -1.26
C GLY A 31 -1.64 12.69 -1.31
N LEU A 32 -2.30 12.02 -2.26
CA LEU A 32 -2.11 10.61 -2.57
C LEU A 32 -1.35 10.41 -3.89
N THR A 33 -0.09 10.00 -3.78
CA THR A 33 0.83 9.90 -4.91
C THR A 33 1.04 8.46 -5.34
N TYR A 34 0.81 8.17 -6.63
CA TYR A 34 1.22 6.93 -7.27
C TYR A 34 2.75 6.86 -7.44
N VAL A 35 3.34 5.71 -7.13
CA VAL A 35 4.79 5.47 -7.28
C VAL A 35 5.08 4.54 -8.45
N SER A 36 4.50 3.33 -8.44
CA SER A 36 4.73 2.31 -9.47
C SER A 36 3.68 1.20 -9.36
N SER A 37 3.40 0.48 -10.45
CA SER A 37 2.49 -0.67 -10.46
C SER A 37 2.92 -1.77 -11.42
N TRP A 38 2.47 -2.99 -11.14
CA TRP A 38 2.60 -4.17 -11.99
C TRP A 38 1.28 -4.93 -12.00
N VAL A 39 0.87 -5.44 -13.15
CA VAL A 39 -0.35 -6.24 -13.31
C VAL A 39 0.05 -7.68 -13.55
N SER A 40 -0.69 -8.63 -12.98
CA SER A 40 -0.45 -10.06 -13.23
C SER A 40 -0.72 -10.40 -14.70
N GLU A 41 -0.02 -11.39 -15.25
CA GLU A 41 -0.18 -11.78 -16.67
C GLU A 41 -1.61 -12.25 -17.01
N ASP A 42 -2.30 -12.84 -16.04
CA ASP A 42 -3.71 -13.25 -16.17
C ASP A 42 -4.71 -12.09 -16.08
N LEU A 43 -4.22 -10.85 -15.90
CA LEU A 43 -4.98 -9.62 -15.78
C LEU A 43 -6.00 -9.62 -14.64
N THR A 44 -5.82 -10.42 -13.59
CA THR A 44 -6.76 -10.47 -12.46
C THR A 44 -6.35 -9.63 -11.26
N ARG A 45 -5.08 -9.19 -11.20
CA ARG A 45 -4.51 -8.49 -10.06
C ARG A 45 -3.59 -7.35 -10.47
N CYS A 46 -3.54 -6.32 -9.62
CA CYS A 46 -2.56 -5.24 -9.71
C CYS A 46 -1.84 -5.11 -8.38
N TYR A 47 -0.52 -4.92 -8.44
CA TYR A 47 0.35 -4.68 -7.30
C TYR A 47 0.92 -3.29 -7.47
N GLN A 48 0.68 -2.38 -6.52
CA GLN A 48 1.15 -1.01 -6.66
C GLN A 48 1.66 -0.40 -5.37
N LEU A 49 2.56 0.56 -5.53
CA LEU A 49 3.08 1.38 -4.46
C LEU A 49 2.42 2.75 -4.50
N MET A 50 1.85 3.15 -3.37
CA MET A 50 1.21 4.45 -3.16
C MET A 50 1.88 5.17 -1.99
N ARG A 51 2.04 6.49 -2.09
CA ARG A 51 2.64 7.33 -1.06
C ARG A 51 1.65 8.38 -0.59
N THR A 52 1.47 8.47 0.72
CA THR A 52 0.74 9.56 1.36
C THR A 52 1.13 9.66 2.83
N ASP A 53 1.03 10.85 3.41
CA ASP A 53 1.18 11.06 4.86
C ASP A 53 -0.17 11.01 5.60
N GLU A 54 -1.29 10.96 4.85
CA GLU A 54 -2.64 10.94 5.39
C GLU A 54 -3.36 9.65 4.97
N ARG A 55 -3.50 8.70 5.91
CA ARG A 55 -4.12 7.38 5.63
C ARG A 55 -5.54 7.50 5.07
N GLY A 56 -6.33 8.46 5.53
CA GLY A 56 -7.72 8.65 5.07
C GLY A 56 -7.85 8.93 3.56
N LEU A 57 -6.79 9.41 2.90
CA LEU A 57 -6.80 9.62 1.45
C LEU A 57 -6.83 8.29 0.68
N LEU A 58 -6.21 7.23 1.22
CA LEU A 58 -6.33 5.89 0.66
C LEU A 58 -7.76 5.37 0.78
N ASP A 59 -8.42 5.59 1.92
CA ASP A 59 -9.79 5.11 2.14
C ASP A 59 -10.78 5.84 1.20
N ARG A 60 -10.58 7.15 0.98
CA ARG A 60 -11.32 7.91 -0.02
C ARG A 60 -11.10 7.35 -1.42
N TRP A 61 -9.85 7.16 -1.83
CA TRP A 61 -9.53 6.58 -3.13
C TRP A 61 -10.13 5.17 -3.30
N VAL A 62 -10.02 4.29 -2.31
CA VAL A 62 -10.65 2.96 -2.32
C VAL A 62 -12.16 3.06 -2.51
N SER A 63 -12.82 4.06 -1.92
CA SER A 63 -14.27 4.21 -2.05
C SER A 63 -14.74 4.46 -3.48
N GLU A 64 -13.89 5.05 -4.33
CA GLU A 64 -14.14 5.31 -5.75
C GLU A 64 -13.95 4.07 -6.65
N TRP A 65 -13.31 3.01 -6.13
CA TRP A 65 -12.92 1.82 -6.90
C TRP A 65 -13.44 0.49 -6.33
N LYS A 66 -13.90 0.45 -5.08
CA LYS A 66 -14.25 -0.78 -4.36
C LYS A 66 -15.40 -1.59 -4.98
N ASP A 67 -16.18 -0.97 -5.86
CA ASP A 67 -17.23 -1.62 -6.65
C ASP A 67 -16.66 -2.50 -7.77
N LEU A 68 -15.44 -2.23 -8.24
CA LEU A 68 -14.74 -3.01 -9.28
C LEU A 68 -13.55 -3.81 -8.73
N VAL A 69 -12.97 -3.38 -7.61
CA VAL A 69 -11.70 -3.91 -7.10
C VAL A 69 -11.81 -4.26 -5.61
N ASP A 70 -11.26 -5.41 -5.23
CA ASP A 70 -10.98 -5.76 -3.83
C ASP A 70 -9.55 -5.34 -3.46
N PHE A 71 -9.37 -4.75 -2.28
CA PHE A 71 -8.12 -4.14 -1.86
C PHE A 71 -7.53 -4.79 -0.60
N GLU A 72 -6.22 -5.01 -0.62
CA GLU A 72 -5.38 -5.21 0.56
C GLU A 72 -4.34 -4.10 0.60
N ILE A 73 -4.25 -3.39 1.73
CA ILE A 73 -3.37 -2.23 1.89
C ILE A 73 -2.47 -2.42 3.10
N VAL A 74 -1.16 -2.47 2.86
CA VAL A 74 -0.14 -2.71 3.88
C VAL A 74 0.85 -1.54 3.91
N ALA A 75 1.08 -0.96 5.08
CA ALA A 75 2.15 0.01 5.27
C ALA A 75 3.50 -0.69 5.14
N VAL A 76 4.37 -0.18 4.26
CA VAL A 76 5.67 -0.80 3.97
C VAL A 76 6.80 0.21 4.15
N VAL A 77 8.01 -0.31 4.34
CA VAL A 77 9.25 0.46 4.44
C VAL A 77 10.31 -0.15 3.54
N GLY A 78 11.27 0.66 3.11
CA GLY A 78 12.41 0.16 2.36
C GLY A 78 13.31 -0.73 3.23
N LEU A 79 14.07 -1.61 2.58
CA LEU A 79 14.96 -2.57 3.26
C LEU A 79 15.94 -1.90 4.23
N VAL A 80 16.52 -0.76 3.84
CA VAL A 80 17.47 0.00 4.68
C VAL A 80 16.79 0.51 5.96
N GLU A 81 15.59 1.09 5.83
CA GLU A 81 14.81 1.56 6.97
C GLU A 81 14.37 0.40 7.87
N ALA A 82 13.93 -0.72 7.28
CA ALA A 82 13.58 -1.93 8.02
C ALA A 82 14.76 -2.42 8.87
N SER A 83 15.95 -2.52 8.28
CA SER A 83 17.18 -2.94 8.97
C SER A 83 17.49 -2.03 10.16
N GLN A 84 17.38 -0.71 10.00
CA GLN A 84 17.57 0.25 11.09
C GLN A 84 16.52 0.08 12.20
N LYS A 85 15.24 -0.11 11.85
CA LYS A 85 14.16 -0.32 12.83
C LYS A 85 14.36 -1.61 13.63
N VAL A 86 14.75 -2.70 12.98
CA VAL A 86 15.02 -3.98 13.65
C VAL A 86 16.20 -3.84 14.63
N ARG A 87 17.31 -3.23 14.21
CA ARG A 87 18.47 -2.99 15.09
C ARG A 87 18.11 -2.15 16.31
N ARG A 88 17.32 -1.09 16.14
CA ARG A 88 16.85 -0.23 17.25
C ARG A 88 15.97 -1.00 18.23
N ARG A 89 15.05 -1.83 17.74
CA ARG A 89 14.19 -2.66 18.61
C ARG A 89 15.01 -3.68 19.41
N GLY A 90 16.01 -4.30 18.79
CA GLY A 90 16.93 -5.22 19.48
C GLY A 90 17.73 -4.53 20.58
N ALA A 91 18.29 -3.34 20.31
CA ALA A 91 19.02 -2.56 21.29
C ALA A 91 18.13 -2.13 22.48
N ALA A 92 16.89 -1.70 22.21
CA ALA A 92 15.94 -1.32 23.27
C ALA A 92 15.54 -2.52 24.15
N ALA A 93 15.32 -3.70 23.56
CA ALA A 93 15.01 -4.91 24.31
C ALA A 93 16.17 -5.36 25.22
N ALA A 94 17.41 -5.27 24.73
CA ALA A 94 18.59 -5.60 25.51
C ALA A 94 18.80 -4.64 26.70
N ALA A 95 18.58 -3.33 26.49
CA ALA A 95 18.66 -2.33 27.56
C ALA A 95 17.61 -2.60 28.66
N ALA A 96 16.36 -2.88 28.27
CA ALA A 96 15.29 -3.19 29.23
C ALA A 96 15.56 -4.47 30.03
N ALA A 97 16.20 -5.48 29.43
CA ALA A 97 16.58 -6.70 30.15
C ALA A 97 17.69 -6.43 31.19
N ALA A 98 18.69 -5.63 30.84
CA ALA A 98 19.79 -5.27 31.75
C ALA A 98 19.31 -4.41 32.94
N GLU A 99 18.33 -3.54 32.74
CA GLU A 99 17.70 -2.75 33.81
C GLU A 99 16.83 -3.60 34.75
N ALA A 100 16.23 -4.69 34.26
CA ALA A 100 15.41 -5.59 35.08
C ALA A 100 16.25 -6.56 35.94
N GLU A 101 17.52 -6.77 35.59
CA GLU A 101 18.47 -7.62 36.31
C GLU A 101 19.33 -6.85 37.33
N ALA A 102 19.19 -5.52 37.40
CA ALA A 102 19.91 -4.62 38.31
C ALA A 102 19.06 -4.20 39.52
#